data_AF-A0A2M8CD08-F1
#
_entry.id   AF-A0A2M8CD08-F1
#
_cell.length_a   1.000
_cell.length_b   1.000
_cell.length_c   1.000
_cell.angle_alpha   90.00
_cell.angle_beta   90.00
_cell.angle_gamma   90.00
#
_symmetry.space_group_name_H-M   'P 1'
#
loop_
_entity.id
_entity.type
_entity.pdbx_description
1 polymer ?
#
loop_
_entity_poly.entity_id
_entity_poly.type
_entity_poly.pdbx_seq_one_letter_code
_entity_poly.pdbx_strand_id
1 'polypeptide(L)'
;PGDTHQDHATISKIIEKILEQSPNKKIAYKYLVHHHLYPRPKKYAPDLYTLPPISLISFDGGWERLMLSEETENLKQRALKSYKSQLKNPLLKNLLESSIRKNELFAVESLP
;
A
#
# COMPACT_ATOMS: atom_id res chain seq x y z
N PRO A 1 -1.88 -4.15 8.02
CA PRO A 1 -3.05 -4.44 8.88
C PRO A 1 -4.34 -4.31 8.07
N GLY A 2 -5.29 -5.24 8.22
CA GLY A 2 -6.59 -5.17 7.55
C GLY A 2 -6.62 -5.47 6.04
N ASP A 3 -5.50 -5.96 5.47
CA ASP A 3 -5.51 -6.47 4.10
C ASP A 3 -6.21 -7.84 4.08
N THR A 4 -7.25 -7.98 3.25
CA THR A 4 -8.10 -9.16 3.19
C THR A 4 -7.63 -10.21 2.19
N HIS A 5 -6.54 -9.97 1.45
CA HIS A 5 -5.99 -10.95 0.53
C HIS A 5 -5.15 -11.99 1.28
N GLN A 6 -5.47 -13.27 1.10
CA GLN A 6 -4.86 -14.36 1.87
C GLN A 6 -3.33 -14.41 1.74
N ASP A 7 -2.80 -14.23 0.52
CA ASP A 7 -1.34 -14.21 0.30
C ASP A 7 -0.67 -13.04 1.02
N HIS A 8 -1.27 -11.85 1.00
CA HIS A 8 -0.74 -10.68 1.69
C HIS A 8 -0.72 -10.90 3.20
N ALA A 9 -1.82 -11.43 3.77
CA ALA A 9 -1.91 -11.75 5.19
C ALA A 9 -0.88 -12.82 5.62
N THR A 10 -0.68 -13.83 4.77
CA THR A 10 0.27 -14.92 5.04
C THR A 10 1.71 -14.40 5.04
N ILE A 11 2.10 -13.64 4.01
CA ILE A 11 3.43 -13.03 3.92
C ILE A 11 3.66 -12.05 5.08
N SER A 12 2.68 -11.23 5.45
CA SER A 12 2.80 -10.32 6.61
C SER A 12 3.20 -11.06 7.88
N LYS A 13 2.51 -12.18 8.19
CA LYS A 13 2.81 -13.00 9.38
C LYS A 13 4.20 -13.64 9.33
N ILE A 14 4.64 -14.06 8.15
CA ILE A 14 5.99 -14.63 7.97
C ILE A 14 7.05 -13.54 8.23
N ILE A 15 6.87 -12.36 7.65
CA ILE A 15 7.80 -11.24 7.84
C ILE A 15 7.82 -10.77 9.30
N GLU A 16 6.66 -10.67 9.95
CA GLU A 16 6.56 -10.33 11.38
C GLU A 16 7.41 -11.30 12.23
N LYS A 17 7.28 -12.61 12.03
CA LYS A 17 8.09 -13.62 12.73
C LYS A 17 9.59 -13.50 12.47
N ILE A 18 9.99 -13.14 11.24
CA ILE A 18 11.39 -12.92 10.90
C ILE A 18 11.93 -11.67 11.62
N LEU A 19 11.12 -10.61 11.68
CA LEU A 19 11.50 -9.35 12.32
C LEU A 19 11.60 -9.48 13.83
N GLU A 20 10.69 -10.21 14.47
CA GLU A 20 10.73 -10.54 15.91
C GLU A 20 12.01 -11.31 16.33
N GLN A 21 12.63 -12.02 15.39
CA GLN A 21 13.90 -12.73 15.62
C GLN A 21 15.12 -11.86 15.35
N SER A 22 14.94 -10.61 14.86
CA SER A 22 16.04 -9.72 14.57
C SER A 22 16.67 -9.22 15.88
N PRO A 23 18.00 -9.24 16.04
CA PRO A 23 18.65 -8.71 17.24
C PRO A 23 18.57 -7.17 17.32
N ASN A 24 18.10 -6.51 16.26
CA ASN A 24 17.99 -5.07 16.17
C ASN A 24 16.56 -4.69 15.85
N LYS A 25 16.02 -3.74 16.62
CA LYS A 25 14.72 -3.10 16.38
C LYS A 25 14.57 -2.69 14.91
N LYS A 26 13.48 -3.12 14.27
CA LYS A 26 13.14 -2.79 12.88
C LYS A 26 11.82 -2.03 12.81
N ILE A 27 11.75 -1.14 11.82
CA ILE A 27 10.52 -0.45 11.45
C ILE A 27 9.98 -1.15 10.20
N ALA A 28 8.76 -1.68 10.30
CA ALA A 28 8.07 -2.31 9.20
C ALA A 28 7.09 -1.32 8.56
N TYR A 29 7.29 -1.05 7.27
CA TYR A 29 6.37 -0.26 6.44
C TYR A 29 5.48 -1.23 5.65
N LYS A 30 4.19 -1.28 5.99
CA LYS A 30 3.23 -2.22 5.41
C LYS A 30 2.30 -1.50 4.44
N TYR A 31 2.24 -1.96 3.20
CA TYR A 31 1.22 -1.50 2.26
C TYR A 31 -0.13 -2.12 2.58
N LEU A 32 -1.19 -1.32 2.43
CA LEU A 32 -2.56 -1.81 2.34
C LEU A 32 -2.96 -1.86 0.87
N VAL A 33 -3.51 -2.97 0.40
CA VAL A 33 -3.96 -3.11 -1.00
C VAL A 33 -5.42 -3.53 -1.04
N HIS A 34 -5.79 -4.62 -0.38
CA HIS A 34 -7.15 -5.15 -0.38
C HIS A 34 -7.86 -4.83 0.93
N HIS A 35 -8.59 -3.73 0.97
CA HIS A 35 -9.51 -3.44 2.06
C HIS A 35 -10.83 -2.90 1.50
N HIS A 36 -11.91 -3.07 2.26
CA HIS A 36 -13.21 -2.53 1.92
C HIS A 36 -13.12 -1.05 1.53
N LEU A 37 -13.61 -0.71 0.34
CA LEU A 37 -13.61 0.63 -0.28
C LEU A 37 -12.24 1.33 -0.44
N TYR A 38 -11.14 0.64 -0.18
CA TYR A 38 -9.78 1.17 -0.29
C TYR A 38 -9.10 0.71 -1.60
N PRO A 39 -8.28 1.56 -2.23
CA PRO A 39 -8.19 3.01 -2.01
C PRO A 39 -9.42 3.71 -2.59
N ARG A 40 -9.77 4.89 -2.08
CA ARG A 40 -10.95 5.66 -2.53
C ARG A 40 -10.51 6.90 -3.33
N PRO A 41 -10.90 7.05 -4.61
CA PRO A 41 -11.63 6.09 -5.44
C PRO A 41 -10.72 4.96 -5.96
N LYS A 42 -11.28 3.77 -6.20
CA LYS A 42 -10.54 2.61 -6.77
C LYS A 42 -10.48 2.70 -8.30
N LYS A 43 -9.80 3.74 -8.80
CA LYS A 43 -9.57 4.00 -10.22
C LYS A 43 -8.34 4.90 -10.42
N TYR A 44 -7.91 5.03 -11.67
CA TYR A 44 -6.93 6.02 -12.09
C TYR A 44 -7.37 7.44 -11.70
N ALA A 45 -6.58 8.10 -10.86
CA ALA A 45 -6.81 9.47 -10.40
C ALA A 45 -5.47 10.06 -9.88
N PRO A 46 -4.53 10.37 -10.79
CA PRO A 46 -3.14 10.70 -10.46
C PRO A 46 -2.98 11.93 -9.56
N ASP A 47 -3.95 12.85 -9.62
CA ASP A 47 -3.92 14.11 -8.87
C ASP A 47 -4.40 13.95 -7.41
N LEU A 48 -4.86 12.76 -7.01
CA LEU A 48 -5.31 12.50 -5.65
C LEU A 48 -4.19 11.97 -4.75
N TYR A 49 -4.41 12.14 -3.46
CA TYR A 49 -3.63 11.53 -2.40
C TYR A 49 -4.26 10.23 -1.92
N THR A 50 -3.43 9.27 -1.52
CA THR A 50 -3.85 8.08 -0.78
C THR A 50 -4.02 8.45 0.69
N LEU A 51 -5.21 8.20 1.23
CA LEU A 51 -5.55 8.43 2.63
C LEU A 51 -5.82 7.08 3.33
N PRO A 52 -5.53 6.96 4.64
CA PRO A 52 -5.85 5.74 5.38
C PRO A 52 -7.37 5.50 5.39
N PRO A 53 -7.83 4.24 5.38
CA PRO A 53 -9.24 3.95 5.61
C PRO A 53 -9.66 4.47 6.98
N ILE A 54 -10.79 5.19 7.04
CA ILE A 54 -11.31 5.77 8.29
C ILE A 54 -11.44 4.71 9.40
N SER A 55 -11.86 3.48 9.04
CA SER A 55 -11.99 2.36 9.96
C SER A 55 -10.68 1.86 10.57
N LEU A 56 -9.53 2.28 10.04
CA LEU A 56 -8.19 1.90 10.50
C LEU A 56 -7.41 3.09 11.08
N ILE A 57 -8.06 4.23 11.31
CA ILE A 57 -7.44 5.37 12.00
C ILE A 57 -7.61 5.14 13.51
N SER A 58 -6.49 5.14 14.24
CA SER A 58 -6.45 5.07 15.70
C SER A 58 -5.79 6.34 16.28
N PHE A 59 -6.00 6.59 17.57
CA PHE A 59 -5.39 7.71 18.29
C PHE A 59 -3.87 7.60 18.40
N ASP A 60 -3.36 6.37 18.45
CA ASP A 60 -1.92 6.10 18.58
C ASP A 60 -1.16 6.23 17.24
N GLY A 61 -1.84 6.62 16.16
CA GLY A 61 -1.25 6.77 14.83
C GLY A 61 -0.98 5.43 14.16
N GLY A 62 0.12 5.35 13.41
CA GLY A 62 0.50 4.13 12.68
C GLY A 62 0.34 4.24 11.16
N TRP A 63 0.20 5.44 10.61
CA TRP A 63 0.28 5.69 9.17
C TRP A 63 1.35 6.72 8.85
N GLU A 64 2.25 6.37 7.93
CA GLU A 64 3.22 7.30 7.35
C GLU A 64 2.91 7.57 5.89
N ARG A 65 3.15 8.82 5.49
CA ARG A 65 2.92 9.30 4.13
C ARG A 65 4.24 9.74 3.51
N LEU A 66 4.55 9.18 2.35
CA LEU A 66 5.67 9.62 1.53
C LEU A 66 5.15 10.39 0.32
N MET A 67 5.43 11.68 0.28
CA MET A 67 5.09 12.53 -0.86
C MET A 67 6.04 12.21 -2.02
N LEU A 68 5.50 12.04 -3.23
CA LEU A 68 6.29 11.73 -4.40
C LEU A 68 6.72 13.00 -5.14
N SER A 69 7.91 12.97 -5.72
CA SER A 69 8.30 13.94 -6.75
C SER A 69 7.60 13.60 -8.07
N GLU A 70 7.43 14.59 -8.95
CA GLU A 70 6.86 14.38 -10.29
C GLU A 70 7.64 13.32 -11.09
N GLU A 71 8.97 13.30 -10.97
CA GLU A 71 9.81 12.26 -11.58
C GLU A 71 9.43 10.86 -11.08
N THR A 72 9.24 10.71 -9.77
CA THR A 72 8.89 9.42 -9.15
C THR A 72 7.47 9.00 -9.51
N GLU A 73 6.52 9.94 -9.57
CA GLU A 73 5.15 9.68 -10.05
C GLU A 73 5.18 9.13 -11.49
N ASN A 74 5.93 9.77 -12.38
CA ASN A 74 6.08 9.36 -13.77
C ASN A 74 6.77 8.00 -13.91
N LEU A 75 7.80 7.74 -13.09
CA LEU A 75 8.47 6.44 -13.03
C LEU A 75 7.51 5.34 -12.57
N LYS A 76 6.79 5.55 -11.45
CA LYS A 76 5.80 4.62 -10.92
C LYS A 76 4.70 4.33 -11.95
N GLN A 77 4.19 5.36 -12.62
CA GLN A 77 3.17 5.17 -13.65
C GLN A 77 3.66 4.30 -14.80
N ARG A 78 4.89 4.52 -15.30
CA ARG A 78 5.49 3.68 -16.35
C ARG A 78 5.67 2.24 -15.88
N ALA A 79 6.17 2.05 -14.66
CA ALA A 79 6.34 0.74 -14.05
C ALA A 79 5.01 -0.02 -13.95
N LEU A 80 3.94 0.62 -13.44
CA LEU A 80 2.61 -0.02 -13.33
C LEU A 80 2.00 -0.34 -14.70
N LYS A 81 2.22 0.50 -15.71
CA LYS A 81 1.78 0.23 -17.09
C LYS A 81 2.50 -0.96 -17.74
N SER A 82 3.57 -1.49 -17.14
CA SER A 82 4.29 -2.67 -17.65
C SER A 82 3.61 -4.00 -17.32
N TYR A 83 2.71 -4.05 -16.33
CA TYR A 83 2.01 -5.28 -15.90
C TYR A 83 0.85 -5.65 -16.86
N LYS A 84 1.18 -5.93 -18.12
CA LYS A 84 0.21 -6.08 -19.23
C LYS A 84 -0.88 -7.12 -18.96
N SER A 85 -0.56 -8.23 -18.30
CA SER A 85 -1.55 -9.27 -17.97
C SER A 85 -2.61 -8.79 -16.99
N GLN A 86 -2.23 -7.99 -15.99
CA GLN A 86 -3.15 -7.47 -14.97
C GLN A 86 -4.05 -6.38 -15.54
N LEU A 87 -3.53 -5.57 -16.46
CA LEU A 87 -4.27 -4.50 -17.11
C LEU A 87 -5.36 -4.98 -18.07
N LYS A 88 -5.35 -6.26 -18.48
CA LYS A 88 -6.42 -6.86 -19.31
C LYS A 88 -7.71 -7.11 -18.52
N ASN A 89 -7.62 -7.29 -17.20
CA ASN A 89 -8.79 -7.47 -16.35
C ASN A 89 -9.23 -6.10 -15.80
N PRO A 90 -10.46 -5.62 -16.07
CA PRO A 90 -10.90 -4.29 -15.63
C PRO A 90 -10.84 -4.06 -14.11
N LEU A 91 -11.11 -5.11 -13.31
CA LEU A 91 -11.07 -5.02 -11.84
C LEU A 91 -9.63 -4.86 -11.34
N LEU A 92 -8.71 -5.65 -11.88
CA LEU A 92 -7.30 -5.60 -11.53
C LEU A 92 -6.64 -4.33 -12.07
N LYS A 93 -7.02 -3.89 -13.28
CA LYS A 93 -6.62 -2.61 -13.85
C LYS A 93 -7.00 -1.46 -12.93
N ASN A 94 -8.27 -1.37 -12.52
CA ASN A 94 -8.74 -0.30 -11.64
C ASN A 94 -8.01 -0.30 -10.29
N LEU A 95 -7.77 -1.48 -9.72
CA LEU A 95 -6.99 -1.61 -8.49
C LEU A 95 -5.54 -1.14 -8.70
N LEU A 96 -4.86 -1.62 -9.74
CA LEU A 96 -3.47 -1.29 -10.01
C LEU A 96 -3.30 0.21 -10.30
N GLU A 97 -4.14 0.78 -11.16
CA GLU A 97 -4.12 2.20 -11.49
C GLU A 97 -4.53 3.09 -10.33
N SER A 98 -5.28 2.57 -9.35
CA SER A 98 -5.63 3.33 -8.14
C SER A 98 -4.45 3.58 -7.21
N SER A 99 -3.33 2.87 -7.40
CA SER A 99 -2.07 3.17 -6.72
C SER A 99 -1.32 4.35 -7.35
N ILE A 100 -1.72 4.84 -8.53
CA ILE A 100 -1.13 6.03 -9.15
C ILE A 100 -1.73 7.28 -8.47
N ARG A 101 -0.94 7.87 -7.58
CA ARG A 101 -1.30 8.93 -6.63
C ARG A 101 -0.09 9.82 -6.35
N LYS A 102 -0.32 10.98 -5.73
CA LYS A 102 0.72 11.94 -5.32
C LYS A 102 1.55 11.51 -4.10
N ASN A 103 1.18 10.41 -3.45
CA ASN A 103 1.89 9.87 -2.29
C ASN A 103 1.76 8.35 -2.19
N GLU A 104 2.73 7.74 -1.50
CA GLU A 104 2.54 6.44 -0.87
C GLU A 104 1.99 6.60 0.55
N LEU A 105 1.37 5.53 1.04
CA LEU A 105 0.83 5.45 2.39
C LEU A 105 1.17 4.08 2.97
N PHE A 106 1.76 4.08 4.17
CA PHE A 106 2.25 2.89 4.84
C PHE A 106 1.64 2.80 6.22
N ALA A 107 1.17 1.61 6.61
CA ALA A 107 0.97 1.33 8.02
C ALA A 107 2.33 1.05 8.65
N VAL A 108 2.66 1.73 9.72
CA VAL A 108 3.98 1.64 10.38
C VAL A 108 3.84 0.91 11.69
N GLU A 109 4.68 -0.11 11.85
CA GLU A 109 4.78 -0.89 13.07
C GLU A 109 6.24 -1.03 13.47
N SER A 110 6.51 -0.78 14.74
CA SER A 110 7.82 -1.01 15.31
C SER A 110 7.81 -2.37 15.99
N LEU A 111 8.64 -3.30 15.51
CA LEU A 111 8.82 -4.61 16.13
C LEU A 111 10.14 -4.63 16.92
N PRO A 112 10.17 -5.28 18.10
CA PRO A 112 11.36 -5.38 18.94
C PRO A 112 12.54 -6.03 18.22
#